data_AF-A0A5N7K110-F1
#
_entry.id   AF-A0A5N7K110-F1
#
_cell.length_a   1.000
_cell.length_b   1.000
_cell.length_c   1.000
_cell.angle_alpha   90.00
_cell.angle_beta   90.00
_cell.angle_gamma   90.00
#
_symmetry.space_group_name_H-M   'P 1'
#
loop_
_entity.id
_entity.type
_entity.pdbx_description
1 polymer ?
#
loop_
_entity_poly.entity_id
_entity_poly.type
_entity_poly.pdbx_seq_one_letter_code
_entity_poly.pdbx_strand_id
1 'polypeptide(L)'
;ADRHRSYIYEPDSFRPLALLEGFGPSETKAFHYQLDHLGTPQELTAPDGEIVWCAHYRAYGQVARLDINKVDNPLRFQGQYFDQESGLHYNRHRYYNPDSGRYLTPDPVKLAGGINAYQYVPNPTGWVDPLGLSCKVGGCPGSKVDPLQSSKTPVLDSHERSGGHLIRKHVGQTDGQLAVRLESEPHIPAASTFKTLEEAETLVSKSLATHNQNISEFLRGNKETLVIREHLQQPTGLSLLRGSDKSIPVYKYVLVIKRKPRMPNGYLLLTGYPIEI
;
A
#
# COMPACT_ATOMS: atom_id res chain seq x y z
N ALA A 1 17.86 -39.56 2.11
CA ALA A 1 16.66 -38.72 1.96
C ALA A 1 16.88 -37.91 0.70
N ASP A 2 16.50 -38.47 -0.45
CA ASP A 2 17.30 -38.19 -1.65
C ASP A 2 16.64 -37.22 -2.64
N ARG A 3 15.34 -36.90 -2.48
CA ARG A 3 14.65 -35.91 -3.33
C ARG A 3 14.54 -34.57 -2.62
N HIS A 4 15.24 -33.56 -3.12
CA HIS A 4 15.14 -32.18 -2.63
C HIS A 4 14.11 -31.42 -3.46
N ARG A 5 13.29 -30.61 -2.78
CA ARG A 5 12.32 -29.71 -3.40
C ARG A 5 12.44 -28.33 -2.76
N SER A 6 12.74 -27.32 -3.56
CA SER A 6 12.90 -25.93 -3.11
C SER A 6 12.10 -24.99 -4.00
N TYR A 7 11.44 -24.02 -3.39
CA TYR A 7 10.66 -22.99 -4.09
C TYR A 7 11.42 -21.67 -4.04
N ILE A 8 11.66 -21.09 -5.21
CA ILE A 8 12.25 -19.76 -5.38
C ILE A 8 11.12 -18.77 -5.65
N TYR A 9 11.14 -17.64 -4.95
CA TYR A 9 10.13 -16.59 -5.07
C TYR A 9 10.74 -15.32 -5.65
N GLU A 10 9.91 -14.45 -6.22
CA GLU A 10 10.32 -13.10 -6.58
C GLU A 10 10.78 -12.33 -5.31
N PRO A 11 11.77 -11.42 -5.43
CA PRO A 11 12.19 -10.58 -4.31
C PRO A 11 11.02 -9.85 -3.65
N ASP A 12 11.00 -9.85 -2.31
CA ASP A 12 10.00 -9.17 -1.48
C ASP A 12 8.53 -9.54 -1.77
N SER A 13 8.30 -10.76 -2.26
CA SER A 13 7.00 -11.23 -2.75
C SER A 13 6.77 -12.71 -2.43
N PHE A 14 5.51 -13.14 -2.45
CA PHE A 14 5.13 -14.55 -2.35
C PHE A 14 4.77 -15.16 -3.71
N ARG A 15 5.07 -14.46 -4.81
CA ARG A 15 4.91 -14.96 -6.17
C ARG A 15 6.02 -15.99 -6.46
N PRO A 16 5.68 -17.26 -6.73
CA PRO A 16 6.69 -18.28 -6.99
C PRO A 16 7.28 -18.08 -8.39
N LEU A 17 8.60 -18.11 -8.48
CA LEU A 17 9.37 -17.92 -9.70
C LEU A 17 9.81 -19.26 -10.30
N ALA A 18 10.41 -20.12 -9.47
CA ALA A 18 10.89 -21.42 -9.92
C ALA A 18 10.75 -22.50 -8.84
N LEU A 19 10.56 -23.74 -9.30
CA LEU A 19 10.65 -24.95 -8.51
C LEU A 19 11.96 -25.66 -8.86
N LEU A 20 12.80 -25.90 -7.85
CA LEU A 20 13.98 -26.75 -7.98
C LEU A 20 13.63 -28.11 -7.41
N GLU A 21 13.64 -29.16 -8.25
CA GLU A 21 13.35 -30.52 -7.82
C GLU A 21 14.34 -31.52 -8.43
N GLY A 22 14.85 -32.44 -7.61
CA GLY A 22 15.72 -33.54 -8.07
C GLY A 22 16.54 -34.18 -6.97
N PHE A 23 17.48 -35.04 -7.38
CA PHE A 23 18.33 -35.82 -6.50
C PHE A 23 19.77 -35.28 -6.51
N GLY A 24 20.15 -34.58 -5.44
CA GLY A 24 21.46 -33.92 -5.35
C GLY A 24 21.68 -32.80 -6.38
N PRO A 25 22.87 -32.18 -6.41
CA PRO A 25 23.15 -31.01 -7.26
C PRO A 25 23.06 -31.28 -8.76
N SER A 26 23.43 -32.50 -9.20
CA SER A 26 23.57 -32.86 -10.61
C SER A 26 22.24 -33.16 -11.30
N GLU A 27 21.26 -33.71 -10.55
CA GLU A 27 19.97 -34.12 -11.10
C GLU A 27 18.84 -33.13 -10.74
N THR A 28 19.18 -32.02 -10.08
CA THR A 28 18.22 -30.95 -9.79
C THR A 28 17.85 -30.22 -11.07
N LYS A 29 16.55 -30.20 -11.39
CA LYS A 29 16.00 -29.47 -12.52
C LYS A 29 15.25 -28.23 -12.04
N ALA A 30 15.33 -27.16 -12.82
CA ALA A 30 14.61 -25.92 -12.59
C ALA A 30 13.34 -25.88 -13.46
N PHE A 31 12.19 -25.86 -12.81
CA PHE A 31 10.90 -25.65 -13.45
C PHE A 31 10.43 -24.22 -13.21
N HIS A 32 9.89 -23.57 -14.23
CA HIS A 32 9.55 -22.14 -14.19
C HIS A 32 8.04 -21.96 -14.13
N TYR A 33 7.57 -21.15 -13.18
CA TYR A 33 6.15 -20.88 -13.01
C TYR A 33 5.65 -19.83 -13.99
N GLN A 34 4.47 -20.06 -14.55
CA GLN A 34 3.68 -19.05 -15.26
C GLN A 34 2.50 -18.69 -14.37
N LEU A 35 2.42 -17.41 -14.01
CA LEU A 35 1.46 -16.91 -13.04
C LEU A 35 0.38 -16.05 -13.69
N ASP A 36 -0.78 -15.96 -13.05
CA ASP A 36 -1.76 -14.91 -13.36
C ASP A 36 -1.37 -13.54 -12.77
N HIS A 37 -2.25 -12.55 -12.92
CA HIS A 37 -2.04 -11.21 -12.37
C HIS A 37 -1.96 -11.20 -10.83
N LEU A 38 -2.61 -12.13 -10.14
CA LEU A 38 -2.56 -12.29 -8.68
C LEU A 38 -1.32 -13.05 -8.20
N GLY A 39 -0.56 -13.68 -9.10
CA GLY A 39 0.59 -14.50 -8.72
C GLY A 39 0.24 -15.96 -8.46
N THR A 40 -0.95 -16.41 -8.87
CA THR A 40 -1.38 -17.80 -8.77
C THR A 40 -0.71 -18.61 -9.88
N PRO A 41 -0.05 -19.75 -9.57
CA PRO A 41 0.48 -20.67 -10.57
C PRO A 41 -0.62 -21.18 -11.51
N GLN A 42 -0.54 -20.85 -12.79
CA GLN A 42 -1.41 -21.41 -13.85
C GLN A 42 -0.70 -22.56 -14.56
N GLU A 43 0.59 -22.42 -14.83
CA GLU A 43 1.41 -23.43 -15.51
C GLU A 43 2.80 -23.55 -14.87
N LEU A 44 3.43 -24.70 -15.11
CA LEU A 44 4.82 -24.98 -14.74
C LEU A 44 5.51 -25.60 -15.95
N THR A 45 6.62 -25.00 -16.36
CA THR A 45 7.36 -25.39 -17.56
C THR A 45 8.74 -25.94 -17.21
N ALA A 46 9.12 -27.07 -17.83
CA ALA A 46 10.44 -27.68 -17.71
C ALA A 46 11.52 -26.90 -18.50
N PRO A 47 12.82 -27.15 -18.25
CA PRO A 47 13.91 -26.45 -18.95
C PRO A 47 13.88 -26.55 -20.49
N ASP A 48 13.26 -27.59 -21.04
CA ASP A 48 13.10 -27.83 -22.48
C ASP A 48 11.85 -27.16 -23.07
N GLY A 49 11.07 -26.45 -22.26
CA GLY A 49 9.84 -25.77 -22.67
C GLY A 49 8.59 -26.64 -22.58
N GLU A 50 8.68 -27.89 -22.10
CA GLU A 50 7.51 -28.73 -21.90
C GLU A 50 6.66 -28.25 -20.71
N ILE A 51 5.35 -28.08 -20.92
CA ILE A 51 4.41 -27.83 -19.80
C ILE A 51 4.24 -29.14 -19.03
N VAL A 52 4.67 -29.14 -17.76
CA VAL A 52 4.64 -30.31 -16.88
C VAL A 52 3.53 -30.25 -15.82
N TRP A 53 2.93 -29.08 -15.64
CA TRP A 53 1.75 -28.91 -14.79
C TRP A 53 0.92 -27.72 -15.29
N CYS A 54 -0.40 -27.83 -15.28
CA CYS A 54 -1.34 -26.78 -15.73
C CYS A 54 -2.68 -26.94 -15.02
N ALA A 55 -3.17 -25.86 -14.40
CA ALA A 55 -4.44 -25.84 -13.69
C ALA A 55 -5.24 -24.56 -13.92
N HIS A 56 -6.57 -24.70 -13.97
CA HIS A 56 -7.51 -23.60 -14.01
C HIS A 56 -8.27 -23.49 -12.69
N TYR A 57 -8.49 -22.25 -12.26
CA TYR A 57 -9.08 -21.95 -10.96
C TYR A 57 -10.44 -21.28 -11.08
N ARG A 58 -11.28 -21.50 -10.07
CA ARG A 58 -12.43 -20.63 -9.79
C ARG A 58 -11.97 -19.37 -9.08
N ALA A 59 -12.86 -18.38 -8.98
CA ALA A 59 -12.57 -17.08 -8.38
C ALA A 59 -11.98 -17.14 -6.95
N TYR A 60 -12.31 -18.19 -6.18
CA TYR A 60 -11.84 -18.39 -4.81
C TYR A 60 -10.68 -19.39 -4.69
N GLY A 61 -9.97 -19.68 -5.78
CA GLY A 61 -8.74 -20.48 -5.76
C GLY A 61 -8.96 -21.99 -5.71
N GLN A 62 -10.20 -22.46 -5.81
CA GLN A 62 -10.48 -23.87 -6.05
C GLN A 62 -10.00 -24.26 -7.44
N VAL A 63 -9.22 -25.35 -7.55
CA VAL A 63 -8.86 -25.94 -8.84
C VAL A 63 -10.12 -26.49 -9.49
N ALA A 64 -10.58 -25.85 -10.57
CA ALA A 64 -11.74 -26.29 -11.35
C ALA A 64 -11.36 -27.40 -12.33
N ARG A 65 -10.16 -27.31 -12.91
CA ARG A 65 -9.64 -28.29 -13.86
C ARG A 65 -8.12 -28.36 -13.74
N LEU A 66 -7.58 -29.57 -13.82
CA LEU A 66 -6.15 -29.84 -13.83
C LEU A 66 -5.84 -30.55 -15.16
N ASP A 67 -5.30 -29.81 -16.12
CA ASP A 67 -5.10 -30.30 -17.49
C ASP A 67 -3.82 -31.12 -17.63
N ILE A 68 -2.76 -30.74 -16.91
CA ILE A 68 -1.48 -31.44 -16.90
C ILE A 68 -1.01 -31.58 -15.45
N ASN A 69 -0.52 -32.78 -15.09
CA ASN A 69 -0.03 -33.08 -13.74
C ASN A 69 1.12 -34.10 -13.76
N LYS A 70 2.17 -33.81 -14.53
CA LYS A 70 3.39 -34.66 -14.58
C LYS A 70 4.27 -34.42 -13.35
N VAL A 71 4.31 -33.18 -12.86
CA VAL A 71 4.99 -32.78 -11.63
C VAL A 71 3.93 -32.27 -10.65
N ASP A 72 3.95 -32.81 -9.43
CA ASP A 72 3.07 -32.35 -8.37
C ASP A 72 3.43 -30.92 -7.93
N ASN A 73 2.43 -30.02 -7.96
CA ASN A 73 2.55 -28.64 -7.51
C ASN A 73 1.48 -28.32 -6.45
N PRO A 74 1.88 -28.19 -5.17
CA PRO A 74 0.98 -27.85 -4.07
C PRO A 74 0.77 -26.34 -3.89
N LEU A 75 1.49 -25.46 -4.60
CA LEU A 75 1.29 -24.01 -4.43
C LEU A 75 -0.07 -23.58 -4.99
N ARG A 76 -0.73 -22.65 -4.29
CA ARG A 76 -2.04 -22.09 -4.65
C ARG A 76 -1.95 -20.56 -4.74
N PHE A 77 -2.91 -19.81 -4.21
CA PHE A 77 -2.76 -18.37 -4.05
C PHE A 77 -1.49 -18.03 -3.27
N GLN A 78 -1.01 -16.80 -3.40
CA GLN A 78 0.16 -16.32 -2.66
C GLN A 78 0.05 -16.68 -1.17
N GLY A 79 1.10 -17.32 -0.62
CA GLY A 79 1.15 -17.77 0.78
C GLY A 79 0.44 -19.11 1.09
N GLN A 80 -0.32 -19.65 0.14
CA GLN A 80 -1.11 -20.87 0.32
C GLN A 80 -0.40 -22.13 -0.20
N TYR A 81 -0.45 -23.18 0.62
CA TYR A 81 0.02 -24.52 0.29
C TYR A 81 -1.15 -25.50 0.37
N PHE A 82 -1.37 -26.30 -0.66
CA PHE A 82 -2.39 -27.32 -0.68
C PHE A 82 -2.00 -28.50 0.21
N ASP A 83 -2.82 -28.74 1.23
CA ASP A 83 -2.71 -29.90 2.08
C ASP A 83 -3.61 -31.01 1.53
N GLN A 84 -2.98 -32.07 1.02
CA GLN A 84 -3.68 -33.19 0.38
C GLN A 84 -4.50 -34.01 1.38
N GLU A 85 -4.13 -34.05 2.66
CA GLU A 85 -4.83 -34.86 3.67
C GLU A 85 -6.20 -34.24 4.00
N SER A 86 -6.25 -32.93 4.19
CA SER A 86 -7.48 -32.21 4.51
C SER A 86 -8.25 -31.70 3.30
N GLY A 87 -7.59 -31.57 2.14
CA GLY A 87 -8.12 -30.87 0.97
C GLY A 87 -8.19 -29.35 1.14
N LEU A 88 -7.63 -28.81 2.24
CA LEU A 88 -7.61 -27.39 2.56
C LEU A 88 -6.32 -26.74 2.08
N HIS A 89 -6.31 -25.41 2.07
CA HIS A 89 -5.12 -24.64 1.78
C HIS A 89 -4.55 -24.11 3.09
N TYR A 90 -3.39 -24.60 3.49
CA TYR A 90 -2.64 -24.05 4.60
C TYR A 90 -2.07 -22.68 4.22
N ASN A 91 -2.55 -21.62 4.87
CA ASN A 91 -2.10 -20.24 4.68
C ASN A 91 -1.43 -19.72 5.95
N ARG A 92 -0.30 -20.34 6.31
CA ARG A 92 0.57 -19.98 7.44
C ARG A 92 -0.15 -19.94 8.81
N HIS A 93 -0.90 -18.88 9.09
CA HIS A 93 -1.62 -18.72 10.37
C HIS A 93 -3.00 -19.38 10.37
N ARG A 94 -3.58 -19.68 9.20
CA ARG A 94 -4.95 -20.21 9.08
C ARG A 94 -5.08 -21.24 7.96
N TYR A 95 -6.07 -22.12 8.10
CA TYR A 95 -6.52 -23.00 7.02
C TYR A 95 -7.65 -22.34 6.25
N TYR A 96 -7.47 -22.22 4.93
CA TYR A 96 -8.43 -21.68 3.98
C TYR A 96 -9.18 -22.82 3.29
N ASN A 97 -10.50 -22.69 3.21
CA ASN A 97 -11.36 -23.60 2.48
C ASN A 97 -11.75 -22.95 1.14
N PRO A 98 -11.26 -23.47 0.00
CA PRO A 98 -11.53 -22.89 -1.32
C PRO A 98 -12.98 -23.10 -1.80
N ASP A 99 -13.69 -24.12 -1.32
CA ASP A 99 -15.09 -24.38 -1.67
C ASP A 99 -16.04 -23.30 -1.11
N SER A 100 -15.78 -22.88 0.12
CA SER A 100 -16.58 -21.88 0.84
C SER A 100 -16.00 -20.46 0.80
N GLY A 101 -14.80 -20.30 0.23
CA GLY A 101 -14.12 -19.02 0.03
C GLY A 101 -13.72 -18.31 1.32
N ARG A 102 -13.44 -19.05 2.41
CA ARG A 102 -13.21 -18.48 3.75
C ARG A 102 -12.21 -19.28 4.58
N TYR A 103 -11.72 -18.67 5.66
CA TYR A 103 -10.93 -19.36 6.68
C TYR A 103 -11.80 -20.20 7.61
N LEU A 104 -11.23 -21.27 8.15
CA LEU A 104 -11.89 -22.13 9.14
C LEU A 104 -11.81 -21.57 10.56
N THR A 105 -10.77 -20.79 10.86
CA THR A 105 -10.54 -20.18 12.17
C THR A 105 -10.69 -18.67 12.09
N PRO A 106 -11.19 -18.03 13.17
CA PRO A 106 -11.25 -16.57 13.23
C PRO A 106 -9.84 -15.98 13.18
N ASP A 107 -9.73 -14.77 12.63
CA ASP A 107 -8.46 -14.06 12.51
C ASP A 107 -7.74 -13.92 13.87
N PRO A 108 -6.49 -14.39 14.01
CA PRO A 108 -5.69 -14.21 15.22
C PRO A 108 -5.54 -12.75 15.65
N VAL A 109 -5.58 -11.79 14.71
CA VAL A 109 -5.51 -10.35 15.03
C VAL A 109 -6.88 -9.74 15.38
N LYS A 110 -7.92 -10.58 15.50
CA LYS A 110 -9.28 -10.21 15.92
C LYS A 110 -9.84 -9.09 15.03
N LEU A 111 -10.47 -8.07 15.63
CA LEU A 111 -11.07 -6.93 14.94
C LEU A 111 -10.07 -6.09 14.13
N ALA A 112 -8.76 -6.24 14.34
CA ALA A 112 -7.76 -5.56 13.52
C ALA A 112 -7.74 -6.09 12.07
N GLY A 113 -8.15 -7.35 11.86
CA GLY A 113 -8.36 -7.98 10.56
C GLY A 113 -9.72 -7.67 9.94
N GLY A 114 -10.49 -6.76 10.53
CA GLY A 114 -11.82 -6.37 10.04
C GLY A 114 -12.97 -7.02 10.81
N ILE A 115 -14.19 -6.70 10.37
CA ILE A 115 -15.41 -7.07 11.08
C ILE A 115 -15.74 -8.56 10.87
N ASN A 116 -15.39 -9.13 9.72
CA ASN A 116 -15.60 -10.54 9.43
C ASN A 116 -14.32 -11.36 9.69
N ALA A 117 -14.24 -11.98 10.87
CA ALA A 117 -13.07 -12.74 11.30
C ALA A 117 -12.71 -13.96 10.44
N TYR A 118 -13.64 -14.45 9.61
CA TYR A 118 -13.43 -15.64 8.76
C TYR A 118 -13.15 -15.27 7.30
N GLN A 119 -13.22 -13.99 6.94
CA GLN A 119 -13.06 -13.55 5.57
C GLN A 119 -11.63 -13.76 5.07
N TYR A 120 -11.49 -14.25 3.82
CA TYR A 120 -10.21 -14.28 3.11
C TYR A 120 -9.80 -12.86 2.69
N VAL A 121 -10.45 -12.33 1.65
CA VAL A 121 -10.31 -10.94 1.20
C VAL A 121 -11.68 -10.40 0.74
N PRO A 122 -11.86 -9.07 0.68
CA PRO A 122 -13.06 -8.46 0.10
C PRO A 122 -13.27 -8.77 -1.37
N ASN A 123 -12.18 -8.81 -2.17
CA ASN A 123 -12.24 -9.13 -3.59
C ASN A 123 -11.12 -10.10 -3.99
N PRO A 124 -11.41 -11.42 -4.13
CA PRO A 124 -10.40 -12.43 -4.43
C PRO A 124 -9.89 -12.36 -5.88
N THR A 125 -10.54 -11.62 -6.78
CA THR A 125 -10.07 -11.47 -8.17
C THR A 125 -9.01 -10.38 -8.31
N GLY A 126 -8.81 -9.54 -7.30
CA GLY A 126 -7.82 -8.47 -7.32
C GLY A 126 -6.86 -8.48 -6.14
N TRP A 127 -7.26 -9.09 -5.02
CA TRP A 127 -6.55 -8.99 -3.74
C TRP A 127 -6.17 -10.39 -3.25
N VAL A 128 -5.07 -10.46 -2.52
CA VAL A 128 -4.54 -11.68 -1.93
C VAL A 128 -4.20 -11.44 -0.46
N ASP A 129 -4.28 -12.48 0.37
CA ASP A 129 -3.79 -12.48 1.76
C ASP A 129 -2.65 -13.51 1.90
N PRO A 130 -1.37 -13.11 1.69
CA PRO A 130 -0.23 -14.03 1.73
C PRO A 130 0.24 -14.43 3.13
N LEU A 131 -0.27 -13.73 4.17
CA LEU A 131 0.09 -14.03 5.55
C LEU A 131 -0.96 -14.91 6.23
N GLY A 132 -2.18 -14.97 5.70
CA GLY A 132 -3.28 -15.55 6.43
C GLY A 132 -3.72 -14.67 7.59
N LEU A 133 -3.50 -13.36 7.51
CA LEU A 133 -3.92 -12.35 8.47
C LEU A 133 -4.58 -11.27 7.64
N SER A 134 -5.85 -10.96 7.88
CA SER A 134 -6.57 -10.03 7.01
C SER A 134 -5.88 -8.66 7.06
N CYS A 135 -5.04 -8.41 6.04
CA CYS A 135 -4.26 -7.20 5.96
C CYS A 135 -5.22 -6.04 5.70
N LYS A 136 -5.03 -4.93 6.41
CA LYS A 136 -5.50 -3.64 5.92
C LYS A 136 -4.95 -3.45 4.50
N VAL A 137 -5.78 -2.89 3.62
CA VAL A 137 -5.40 -2.50 2.26
C VAL A 137 -3.99 -1.87 2.27
N GLY A 138 -3.03 -2.50 1.58
CA GLY A 138 -1.64 -2.00 1.47
C GLY A 138 -0.60 -2.58 2.43
N GLY A 139 -0.94 -3.51 3.33
CA GLY A 139 -0.01 -4.06 4.34
C GLY A 139 0.56 -5.47 4.08
N CYS A 140 0.18 -6.13 2.99
CA CYS A 140 0.59 -7.51 2.70
C CYS A 140 1.80 -7.53 1.74
N PRO A 141 2.90 -8.24 2.06
CA PRO A 141 4.03 -8.41 1.14
C PRO A 141 3.56 -9.18 -0.10
N GLY A 142 3.96 -8.78 -1.31
CA GLY A 142 3.47 -9.37 -2.57
C GLY A 142 2.33 -8.63 -3.27
N SER A 143 1.73 -7.61 -2.64
CA SER A 143 1.13 -6.52 -3.40
C SER A 143 2.28 -5.77 -4.07
N LYS A 144 2.58 -6.09 -5.34
CA LYS A 144 3.30 -5.13 -6.19
C LYS A 144 2.39 -3.94 -6.42
N VAL A 145 2.27 -3.13 -5.38
CA VAL A 145 1.97 -1.72 -5.55
C VAL A 145 3.24 -1.18 -6.21
N ASP A 146 3.13 -0.66 -7.42
CA ASP A 146 4.23 0.01 -8.10
C ASP A 146 5.01 0.89 -7.10
N PRO A 147 6.34 1.03 -7.22
CA PRO A 147 7.10 1.98 -6.38
C PRO A 147 6.56 3.42 -6.48
N LEU A 148 5.74 3.72 -7.49
CA LEU A 148 5.01 4.97 -7.68
C LEU A 148 3.65 5.05 -6.93
N GLN A 149 3.20 3.97 -6.28
CA GLN A 149 1.93 3.88 -5.54
C GLN A 149 2.06 3.34 -4.10
N SER A 150 3.29 3.11 -3.61
CA SER A 150 3.58 2.77 -2.20
C SER A 150 3.27 3.91 -1.20
N SER A 151 2.83 5.08 -1.67
CA SER A 151 2.48 6.24 -0.85
C SER A 151 0.99 6.38 -0.52
N LYS A 152 0.18 5.32 -0.54
CA LYS A 152 -1.23 5.40 -0.09
C LYS A 152 -1.47 4.87 1.31
N THR A 153 -0.61 5.26 2.26
CA THR A 153 -1.20 5.80 3.48
C THR A 153 -1.23 7.31 3.26
N PRO A 154 -2.41 7.92 3.03
CA PRO A 154 -2.49 9.37 2.89
C PRO A 154 -1.88 10.02 4.14
N VAL A 155 -0.65 10.52 4.01
CA VAL A 155 0.12 11.12 5.10
C VAL A 155 -0.74 12.19 5.76
N LEU A 156 -1.40 12.97 4.91
CA LEU A 156 -2.28 14.05 5.29
C LEU A 156 -3.48 13.57 6.11
N ASP A 157 -4.17 12.49 5.74
CA ASP A 157 -5.33 11.97 6.48
C ASP A 157 -4.97 11.57 7.91
N SER A 158 -3.82 10.93 8.09
CA SER A 158 -3.36 10.50 9.41
C SER A 158 -3.09 11.69 10.34
N HIS A 159 -2.58 12.79 9.77
CA HIS A 159 -2.32 14.03 10.49
C HIS A 159 -3.60 14.82 10.74
N GLU A 160 -4.53 14.87 9.77
CA GLU A 160 -5.84 15.52 9.91
C GLU A 160 -6.65 14.91 11.06
N ARG A 161 -6.76 13.57 11.10
CA ARG A 161 -7.41 12.83 12.20
C ARG A 161 -6.74 13.06 13.55
N SER A 162 -5.46 13.40 13.53
CA SER A 162 -4.66 13.67 14.72
C SER A 162 -4.66 15.14 15.14
N GLY A 163 -5.53 15.97 14.54
CA GLY A 163 -5.69 17.40 14.87
C GLY A 163 -4.94 18.36 13.94
N GLY A 164 -4.40 17.88 12.83
CA GLY A 164 -4.01 18.72 11.70
C GLY A 164 -5.23 19.29 10.99
N HIS A 165 -5.02 20.31 10.17
CA HIS A 165 -6.08 20.98 9.41
C HIS A 165 -5.64 21.39 8.00
N LEU A 166 -4.67 20.67 7.42
CA LEU A 166 -4.15 20.96 6.09
C LEU A 166 -5.20 20.64 5.04
N ILE A 167 -5.76 19.42 5.07
CA ILE A 167 -6.72 18.98 4.06
C ILE A 167 -7.96 19.86 4.10
N ARG A 168 -8.56 19.99 5.29
CA ARG A 168 -9.85 20.68 5.44
C ARG A 168 -9.78 22.15 5.05
N LYS A 169 -8.66 22.84 5.33
CA LYS A 169 -8.56 24.30 5.13
C LYS A 169 -7.88 24.72 3.84
N HIS A 170 -7.05 23.86 3.24
CA HIS A 170 -6.10 24.28 2.21
C HIS A 170 -5.99 23.33 1.01
N VAL A 171 -6.91 22.38 0.84
CA VAL A 171 -6.91 21.48 -0.33
C VAL A 171 -8.24 21.59 -1.07
N GLY A 172 -8.16 21.77 -2.40
CA GLY A 172 -9.31 21.73 -3.31
C GLY A 172 -10.39 22.77 -3.04
N GLN A 173 -10.07 23.90 -2.40
CA GLN A 173 -11.04 24.96 -2.14
C GLN A 173 -11.37 25.73 -3.42
N THR A 174 -12.64 26.08 -3.59
CA THR A 174 -13.09 26.98 -4.65
C THR A 174 -12.86 28.44 -4.26
N ASP A 175 -12.80 29.36 -5.25
CA ASP A 175 -12.65 30.79 -4.99
C ASP A 175 -13.75 31.33 -4.05
N GLY A 176 -14.99 30.85 -4.18
CA GLY A 176 -16.07 31.19 -3.26
C GLY A 176 -15.83 30.73 -1.82
N GLN A 177 -15.27 29.54 -1.62
CA GLN A 177 -14.92 29.04 -0.28
C GLN A 177 -13.74 29.81 0.34
N LEU A 178 -12.77 30.22 -0.48
CA LEU A 178 -11.67 31.08 -0.03
C LEU A 178 -12.17 32.48 0.36
N ALA A 179 -13.13 33.05 -0.38
CA ALA A 179 -13.75 34.33 -0.06
C ALA A 179 -14.52 34.27 1.27
N VAL A 180 -15.35 33.25 1.47
CA VAL A 180 -16.07 33.03 2.75
C VAL A 180 -15.10 32.87 3.93
N ARG A 181 -13.94 32.24 3.70
CA ARG A 181 -12.90 32.15 4.73
C ARG A 181 -12.31 33.51 5.06
N LEU A 182 -12.02 34.34 4.06
CA LEU A 182 -11.53 35.70 4.28
C LEU A 182 -12.55 36.55 5.05
N GLU A 183 -13.84 36.39 4.78
CA GLU A 183 -14.90 37.08 5.52
C GLU A 183 -14.99 36.61 6.99
N SER A 184 -14.89 35.31 7.24
CA SER A 184 -14.98 34.72 8.58
C SER A 184 -13.71 34.87 9.44
N GLU A 185 -12.53 34.96 8.82
CA GLU A 185 -11.24 35.17 9.48
C GLU A 185 -10.70 36.58 9.11
N PRO A 186 -11.12 37.67 9.79
CA PRO A 186 -10.77 39.04 9.39
C PRO A 186 -9.27 39.39 9.54
N HIS A 187 -8.52 38.58 10.28
CA HIS A 187 -7.10 38.78 10.59
C HIS A 187 -6.16 38.23 9.51
N ILE A 188 -6.65 37.44 8.54
CA ILE A 188 -5.81 36.90 7.46
C ILE A 188 -5.86 37.80 6.21
N PRO A 189 -4.71 38.13 5.59
CA PRO A 189 -4.66 38.96 4.39
C PRO A 189 -4.99 38.19 3.11
N ALA A 190 -4.80 36.87 3.12
CA ALA A 190 -5.00 35.98 1.98
C ALA A 190 -5.45 34.58 2.43
N ALA A 191 -6.19 33.89 1.57
CA ALA A 191 -6.58 32.49 1.75
C ALA A 191 -6.11 31.68 0.54
N SER A 192 -5.52 30.52 0.78
CA SER A 192 -4.87 29.74 -0.28
C SER A 192 -5.19 28.25 -0.20
N THR A 193 -5.06 27.59 -1.36
CA THR A 193 -5.37 26.17 -1.53
C THR A 193 -4.44 25.49 -2.52
N PHE A 194 -4.07 24.25 -2.23
CA PHE A 194 -3.55 23.31 -3.22
C PHE A 194 -4.67 22.93 -4.19
N LYS A 195 -4.31 22.59 -5.44
CA LYS A 195 -5.29 22.29 -6.49
C LYS A 195 -6.06 20.99 -6.21
N THR A 196 -5.35 19.93 -5.84
CA THR A 196 -5.94 18.61 -5.56
C THR A 196 -5.30 17.97 -4.33
N LEU A 197 -5.99 16.99 -3.76
CA LEU A 197 -5.46 16.20 -2.63
C LEU A 197 -4.22 15.41 -3.04
N GLU A 198 -4.22 14.82 -4.22
CA GLU A 198 -3.10 14.02 -4.73
C GLU A 198 -1.83 14.87 -4.94
N GLU A 199 -1.97 16.08 -5.50
CA GLU A 199 -0.85 17.01 -5.63
C GLU A 199 -0.34 17.44 -4.25
N ALA A 200 -1.23 17.78 -3.32
CA ALA A 200 -0.86 18.16 -1.97
C ALA A 200 -0.09 17.04 -1.24
N GLU A 201 -0.57 15.79 -1.34
CA GLU A 201 0.08 14.63 -0.73
C GLU A 201 1.46 14.38 -1.32
N THR A 202 1.59 14.45 -2.64
CA THR A 202 2.86 14.22 -3.33
C THR A 202 3.89 15.27 -2.93
N LEU A 203 3.50 16.55 -2.92
CA LEU A 203 4.39 17.65 -2.57
C LEU A 203 4.81 17.61 -1.11
N VAL A 204 3.86 17.40 -0.19
CA VAL A 204 4.13 17.30 1.24
C VAL A 204 5.04 16.12 1.54
N SER A 205 4.74 14.94 0.97
CA SER A 205 5.55 13.73 1.20
C SER A 205 6.98 13.92 0.68
N LYS A 206 7.13 14.54 -0.50
CA LYS A 206 8.44 14.89 -1.06
C LYS A 206 9.19 15.85 -0.14
N SER A 207 8.56 16.92 0.33
CA SER A 207 9.19 17.91 1.21
C SER A 207 9.63 17.30 2.55
N LEU A 208 8.78 16.47 3.16
CA LEU A 208 9.11 15.75 4.40
C LEU A 208 10.29 14.80 4.22
N ALA A 209 10.36 14.11 3.08
CA ALA A 209 11.49 13.23 2.75
C ALA A 209 12.79 14.02 2.55
N THR A 210 12.74 15.13 1.80
CA THR A 210 13.89 16.00 1.56
C THR A 210 14.42 16.63 2.87
N HIS A 211 13.52 16.99 3.79
CA HIS A 211 13.87 17.64 5.06
C HIS A 211 13.98 16.68 6.25
N ASN A 212 14.10 15.37 6.01
CA ASN A 212 14.09 14.35 7.08
C ASN A 212 15.20 14.57 8.13
N GLN A 213 16.39 15.02 7.72
CA GLN A 213 17.49 15.32 8.64
C GLN A 213 17.13 16.50 9.56
N ASN A 214 16.58 17.59 9.01
CA ASN A 214 16.15 18.76 9.78
C ASN A 214 15.01 18.41 10.75
N ILE A 215 14.09 17.54 10.33
CA ILE A 215 13.00 17.04 11.18
C ILE A 215 13.57 16.21 12.33
N SER A 216 14.56 15.35 12.06
CA SER A 216 15.22 14.53 13.07
C SER A 216 15.96 15.39 14.12
N GLU A 217 16.66 16.43 13.69
CA GLU A 217 17.28 17.41 14.59
C GLU A 217 16.23 18.19 15.40
N PHE A 218 15.15 18.61 14.74
CA PHE A 218 14.02 19.27 15.40
C PHE A 218 13.41 18.39 16.50
N LEU A 219 13.24 17.07 16.27
CA LEU A 219 12.69 16.15 17.25
C LEU A 219 13.61 15.95 18.47
N ARG A 220 14.93 16.06 18.29
CA ARG A 220 15.92 15.96 19.37
C ARG A 220 16.08 17.25 20.19
N GLY A 221 15.70 18.40 19.63
CA GLY A 221 15.82 19.71 20.30
C GLY A 221 14.73 19.99 21.35
N ASN A 222 14.49 21.27 21.64
CA ASN A 222 13.43 21.73 22.56
C ASN A 222 12.35 22.60 21.87
N LYS A 223 12.44 22.81 20.56
CA LYS A 223 11.46 23.62 19.82
C LYS A 223 10.13 22.89 19.72
N GLU A 224 9.02 23.61 19.87
CA GLU A 224 7.67 23.04 19.76
C GLU A 224 7.19 22.88 18.31
N THR A 225 7.63 23.77 17.43
CA THR A 225 7.23 23.81 16.02
C THR A 225 8.42 23.98 15.07
N LEU A 226 8.34 23.34 13.92
CA LEU A 226 9.24 23.49 12.78
C LEU A 226 8.45 24.02 11.58
N VAL A 227 8.98 25.03 10.91
CA VAL A 227 8.38 25.61 9.71
C VAL A 227 9.31 25.31 8.53
N ILE A 228 8.80 24.57 7.56
CA ILE A 228 9.49 24.27 6.30
C ILE A 228 8.91 25.17 5.21
N ARG A 229 9.78 25.81 4.43
CA ARG A 229 9.38 26.69 3.33
C ARG A 229 9.99 26.15 2.05
N GLU A 230 9.14 25.98 1.04
CA GLU A 230 9.51 25.34 -0.23
C GLU A 230 9.19 26.27 -1.39
N HIS A 231 10.02 26.17 -2.43
CA HIS A 231 9.84 26.91 -3.67
C HIS A 231 9.88 25.96 -4.86
N LEU A 232 8.88 26.07 -5.74
CA LEU A 232 8.72 25.22 -6.91
C LEU A 232 8.74 26.04 -8.19
N GLN A 233 9.22 25.43 -9.27
CA GLN A 233 9.23 26.05 -10.60
C GLN A 233 7.85 26.04 -11.27
N GLN A 234 6.91 25.25 -10.76
CA GLN A 234 5.54 25.13 -11.28
C GLN A 234 4.51 25.63 -10.24
N PRO A 235 3.36 26.17 -10.68
CA PRO A 235 2.34 26.69 -9.79
C PRO A 235 1.71 25.57 -8.96
N THR A 236 1.89 25.68 -7.65
CA THR A 236 1.57 24.68 -6.62
C THR A 236 0.13 24.78 -6.12
N GLY A 237 -0.47 25.97 -6.25
CA GLY A 237 -1.80 26.24 -5.74
C GLY A 237 -2.30 27.60 -6.18
N LEU A 238 -3.44 27.97 -5.61
CA LEU A 238 -4.10 29.25 -5.82
C LEU A 238 -4.16 30.02 -4.51
N SER A 239 -4.03 31.34 -4.59
CA SER A 239 -4.16 32.26 -3.47
C SER A 239 -5.17 33.34 -3.83
N LEU A 240 -6.13 33.61 -2.94
CA LEU A 240 -7.08 34.70 -3.06
C LEU A 240 -6.71 35.78 -2.04
N LEU A 241 -6.40 36.98 -2.54
CA LEU A 241 -6.13 38.16 -1.72
C LEU A 241 -7.45 38.81 -1.29
N ARG A 242 -7.48 39.36 -0.07
CA ARG A 242 -8.64 40.11 0.42
C ARG A 242 -8.94 41.30 -0.48
N GLY A 243 -10.18 41.38 -0.96
CA GLY A 243 -10.64 42.42 -1.89
C GLY A 243 -10.39 42.12 -3.37
N SER A 244 -9.85 40.94 -3.69
CA SER A 244 -9.81 40.41 -5.06
C SER A 244 -10.96 39.43 -5.30
N ASP A 245 -11.48 39.41 -6.52
CA ASP A 245 -12.51 38.45 -6.96
C ASP A 245 -11.92 37.21 -7.65
N LYS A 246 -10.61 37.20 -7.90
CA LYS A 246 -9.92 36.11 -8.60
C LYS A 246 -8.69 35.65 -7.85
N SER A 247 -8.51 34.33 -7.79
CA SER A 247 -7.31 33.73 -7.25
C SER A 247 -6.16 33.76 -8.25
N ILE A 248 -4.94 33.86 -7.72
CA ILE A 248 -3.69 33.92 -8.47
C ILE A 248 -2.83 32.68 -8.22
N PRO A 249 -2.08 32.19 -9.22
CA PRO A 249 -1.21 31.04 -9.06
C PRO A 249 0.00 31.37 -8.17
N VAL A 250 0.33 30.47 -7.25
CA VAL A 250 1.45 30.62 -6.31
C VAL A 250 2.46 29.48 -6.42
N TYR A 251 3.73 29.80 -6.18
CA TYR A 251 4.90 28.94 -6.44
C TYR A 251 5.65 28.55 -5.16
N LYS A 252 5.16 28.99 -4.00
CA LYS A 252 5.74 28.70 -2.70
C LYS A 252 4.69 28.10 -1.80
N TYR A 253 5.11 27.24 -0.88
CA TYR A 253 4.25 26.73 0.16
C TYR A 253 5.01 26.55 1.46
N VAL A 254 4.26 26.57 2.56
CA VAL A 254 4.79 26.42 3.91
C VAL A 254 4.17 25.18 4.53
N LEU A 255 4.98 24.40 5.24
CA LEU A 255 4.52 23.32 6.10
C LEU A 255 4.85 23.65 7.55
N VAL A 256 3.88 23.51 8.44
CA VAL A 256 4.04 23.70 9.88
C VAL A 256 3.94 22.35 10.56
N ILE A 257 5.04 21.92 11.14
CA ILE A 257 5.17 20.66 11.88
C ILE A 257 5.21 20.99 13.36
N LYS A 258 4.42 20.28 14.17
CA LYS A 258 4.41 20.39 15.62
C LYS A 258 4.89 19.09 16.24
N ARG A 259 5.70 19.17 17.30
CA ARG A 259 6.13 17.99 18.05
C ARG A 259 4.91 17.29 18.69
N LYS A 260 4.79 15.98 18.51
CA LYS A 260 3.73 15.17 19.11
C LYS A 260 4.23 13.75 19.37
N PRO A 261 4.81 13.48 20.55
CA PRO A 261 5.46 12.20 20.86
C PRO A 261 4.56 10.97 20.77
N ARG A 262 3.23 11.15 20.88
CA ARG A 262 2.23 10.07 20.75
C ARG A 262 1.98 9.63 19.29
N MET A 263 2.51 10.34 18.30
CA MET A 263 2.42 9.97 16.88
C MET A 263 3.52 8.97 16.52
N PRO A 264 3.30 8.07 15.54
CA PRO A 264 4.32 7.10 15.10
C PRO A 264 5.65 7.76 14.70
N ASN A 265 5.57 8.93 14.05
CA ASN A 265 6.74 9.67 13.59
C ASN A 265 7.25 10.71 14.61
N GLY A 266 6.65 10.79 15.81
CA GLY A 266 6.99 11.78 16.84
C GLY A 266 6.55 13.22 16.55
N TYR A 267 5.94 13.49 15.38
CA TYR A 267 5.43 14.80 14.99
C TYR A 267 4.02 14.75 14.37
N LEU A 268 3.40 15.91 14.32
CA LEU A 268 2.12 16.20 13.68
C LEU A 268 2.35 17.27 12.60
N LEU A 269 2.01 16.98 11.35
CA LEU A 269 1.83 18.04 10.36
C LEU A 269 0.55 18.81 10.72
N LEU A 270 0.73 20.01 11.26
CA LEU A 270 -0.38 20.80 11.79
C LEU A 270 -1.16 21.45 10.65
N THR A 271 -0.45 22.09 9.73
CA THR A 271 -1.04 22.71 8.55
C THR A 271 0.02 22.85 7.46
N GLY A 272 -0.45 23.11 6.25
CA GLY A 272 0.39 23.49 5.14
C GLY A 272 -0.43 24.24 4.13
N TYR A 273 0.13 25.31 3.57
CA TYR A 273 -0.61 26.15 2.66
C TYR A 273 0.31 26.85 1.66
N PRO A 274 -0.15 27.05 0.43
CA PRO A 274 0.56 27.88 -0.53
C PRO A 274 0.62 29.33 -0.05
N ILE A 275 1.72 30.03 -0.33
CA ILE A 275 1.89 31.43 0.05
C ILE A 275 2.36 32.26 -1.14
N GLU A 276 1.91 33.51 -1.15
CA GLU A 276 2.47 34.56 -1.99
C GLU A 276 3.68 35.20 -1.29
N ILE A 277 4.53 35.90 -2.06
CA ILE A 277 5.73 36.58 -1.55
C ILE A 277 5.33 37.81 -0.74
#